data_AF-A0A6G1J2Q9-F1
#
_entry.id   AF-A0A6G1J2Q9-F1
#
_cell.length_a   1.000
_cell.length_b   1.000
_cell.length_c   1.000
_cell.angle_alpha   90.00
_cell.angle_beta   90.00
_cell.angle_gamma   90.00
#
_symmetry.space_group_name_H-M   'P 1'
#
loop_
_entity.id
_entity.type
_entity.pdbx_description
1 polymer ?
#
loop_
_entity_poly.entity_id
_entity_poly.type
_entity_poly.pdbx_seq_one_letter_code
_entity_poly.pdbx_strand_id
1 'polypeptide(L)' 'MINTACLGRRGSLRLEFMRTLRIPDDGQSYSLPAHFGSLPLYDVTRSSKPLPPRIEAKGGMILPMYQREALSLCFRA' A
#
# COMPACT_ATOMS: atom_id res chain seq x y z
N MET A 1 -1.16 11.15 -7.95
CA MET A 1 -0.91 10.03 -7.03
C MET A 1 -2.14 9.15 -7.02
N ILE A 2 -1.97 7.84 -7.11
CA ILE A 2 -3.08 6.87 -7.06
C ILE A 2 -3.05 6.26 -5.66
N ASN A 3 -4.19 6.19 -4.99
CA ASN A 3 -4.35 5.56 -3.67
C ASN A 3 -5.41 4.46 -3.67
N THR A 4 -5.97 4.16 -4.85
CA THR A 4 -6.99 3.15 -5.05
C THR A 4 -6.63 2.28 -6.25
N ALA A 5 -6.78 0.96 -6.12
CA ALA A 5 -6.65 0.03 -7.25
C ALA A 5 -8.03 -0.56 -7.58
N CYS A 6 -8.43 -0.50 -8.84
CA CYS A 6 -9.64 -1.16 -9.32
C CYS A 6 -9.29 -2.55 -9.87
N LEU A 7 -9.92 -3.60 -9.34
CA LEU A 7 -9.77 -4.97 -9.82
C LEU A 7 -11.04 -5.44 -10.55
N GLY A 8 -10.84 -6.40 -11.45
CA GLY A 8 -11.89 -7.03 -12.25
C GLY A 8 -12.08 -6.38 -13.61
N ARG A 9 -12.66 -7.14 -14.55
CA ARG A 9 -12.83 -6.75 -15.97
C ARG A 9 -13.69 -5.49 -16.18
N ARG A 10 -14.41 -5.05 -15.12
CA ARG A 10 -15.21 -3.82 -15.06
C ARG A 10 -14.87 -2.90 -13.86
N GLY A 11 -13.79 -3.19 -13.11
CA GLY A 11 -13.45 -2.43 -11.91
C GLY A 11 -14.47 -2.57 -10.77
N SER A 12 -15.10 -3.75 -10.65
CA SER A 12 -16.14 -4.05 -9.66
C SER A 12 -15.62 -4.20 -8.22
N LEU A 13 -14.32 -4.09 -8.02
CA LEU A 13 -13.71 -4.09 -6.70
C LEU A 13 -12.71 -2.93 -6.63
N ARG A 14 -12.92 -2.02 -5.69
CA ARG A 14 -11.96 -0.97 -5.35
C ARG A 14 -11.21 -1.35 -4.08
N LEU A 15 -9.89 -1.32 -4.16
CA LEU A 15 -9.00 -1.46 -3.02
C LEU A 15 -8.47 -0.10 -2.62
N GLU A 16 -8.68 0.29 -1.38
CA GLU A 16 -8.04 1.46 -0.78
C GLU A 16 -6.92 1.01 0.15
N PHE A 17 -5.75 1.65 -0.01
CA PHE A 17 -4.56 1.35 0.76
C PHE A 17 -4.45 2.35 1.92
N MET A 18 -4.74 1.91 3.14
CA MET A 18 -4.76 2.77 4.31
C MET A 18 -3.49 2.59 5.15
N ARG A 19 -2.92 3.70 5.60
CA ARG A 19 -1.84 3.74 6.57
C ARG A 19 -2.38 3.35 7.93
N THR A 20 -1.68 2.46 8.62
CA THR A 20 -1.92 2.14 10.02
C THR A 20 -0.60 1.98 10.78
N LEU A 21 -0.65 1.87 12.11
CA LEU A 21 0.49 1.51 12.94
C LEU A 21 0.74 0.00 12.88
N ARG A 22 2.02 -0.36 12.83
CA ARG A 22 2.46 -1.75 12.93
C ARG A 22 2.15 -2.27 14.33
N ILE A 23 1.43 -3.40 14.37
CA ILE A 23 1.20 -4.13 15.61
C ILE A 23 2.53 -4.73 16.09
N PRO A 24 2.88 -4.62 17.39
CA PRO A 24 4.05 -5.27 17.96
C PRO A 24 4.02 -6.80 17.80
N ASP A 25 5.19 -7.41 17.71
CA ASP A 25 5.34 -8.88 17.66
C ASP A 25 5.52 -9.43 19.08
N ASP A 26 4.51 -9.24 19.93
CA ASP A 26 4.52 -9.60 21.36
C ASP A 26 3.50 -10.69 21.71
N GLY A 27 2.81 -11.24 20.69
CA GLY A 27 1.79 -12.28 20.85
C GLY A 27 0.47 -11.78 21.44
N GLN A 28 0.31 -10.48 21.67
CA GLN A 28 -0.93 -9.93 22.22
C GLN A 28 -1.98 -9.70 21.12
N SER A 29 -3.25 -9.77 21.52
CA SER A 29 -4.37 -9.41 20.64
C SER A 29 -4.64 -7.92 20.73
N TYR A 30 -4.62 -7.25 19.57
CA TYR A 30 -4.92 -5.83 19.46
C TYR A 30 -6.26 -5.64 18.76
N SER A 31 -6.95 -4.54 19.12
CA SER A 31 -8.13 -4.11 18.37
C SER A 31 -7.76 -3.75 16.93
N LEU A 32 -8.76 -3.72 16.05
CA LEU A 32 -8.58 -3.30 14.66
C LEU A 32 -7.81 -1.97 14.59
N PRO A 33 -6.69 -1.92 13.84
CA PRO A 33 -5.85 -0.75 13.80
C PRO A 33 -6.59 0.47 13.25
N ALA A 34 -6.39 1.64 13.87
CA ALA A 34 -6.96 2.89 13.37
C ALA A 34 -6.37 3.27 12.00
N HIS A 35 -7.18 3.92 11.16
CA HIS A 35 -6.73 4.41 9.86
C HIS A 35 -6.16 5.82 9.98
N PHE A 36 -4.91 6.03 9.52
CA PHE A 36 -4.21 7.32 9.54
C PHE A 36 -4.12 7.97 8.15
N GLY A 37 -5.10 7.69 7.27
CA GLY A 37 -5.15 8.19 5.89
C GLY A 37 -4.63 7.19 4.86
N SER A 38 -4.60 7.59 3.59
CA SER A 38 -4.20 6.70 2.49
C SER A 38 -2.69 6.69 2.24
N LEU A 39 -2.16 5.52 1.85
CA LEU A 39 -0.80 5.38 1.36
C LEU A 39 -0.73 5.74 -0.13
N PRO A 40 0.23 6.59 -0.56
CA PRO A 40 0.40 6.89 -1.96
C PRO A 40 1.03 5.71 -2.70
N LEU A 41 0.52 5.39 -3.89
CA LEU A 41 1.14 4.45 -4.82
C LEU A 41 1.87 5.22 -5.91
N TYR A 42 3.12 4.83 -6.16
CA TYR A 42 3.95 5.35 -7.23
C TYR A 42 4.26 4.27 -8.24
N ASP A 43 4.07 4.56 -9.51
CA ASP A 43 4.48 3.67 -10.58
C ASP A 43 6.01 3.63 -10.64
N VAL A 44 6.59 2.42 -10.62
CA VAL A 44 8.05 2.21 -10.75
C VAL A 44 8.59 2.87 -12.02
N THR A 45 7.83 2.83 -13.12
CA THR A 45 8.23 3.39 -14.42
C THR A 45 8.28 4.92 -14.45
N ARG A 46 7.61 5.58 -13.49
CA ARG A 46 7.55 7.04 -13.40
C ARG A 46 8.43 7.59 -12.28
N SER A 47 9.35 6.80 -11.76
CA SER A 47 10.26 7.26 -10.71
C SER A 47 11.17 8.36 -11.26
N SER A 48 11.33 9.44 -10.49
CA SER A 48 12.19 10.58 -10.87
C SER A 48 13.67 10.32 -10.58
N LYS A 49 13.99 9.23 -9.88
CA LYS A 49 15.33 8.82 -9.48
C LYS A 49 15.55 7.37 -9.89
N PRO A 50 16.76 7.00 -10.33
CA PRO A 50 17.07 5.61 -10.66
C PRO A 50 16.76 4.70 -9.46
N LEU A 51 16.06 3.61 -9.74
CA LEU A 51 15.78 2.58 -8.75
C LEU A 51 16.81 1.46 -8.88
N PRO A 52 17.00 0.62 -7.84
CA PRO A 52 17.83 -0.56 -7.97
C PRO A 52 17.41 -1.40 -9.19
N PRO A 53 18.34 -1.88 -10.05
CA PRO A 53 18.00 -2.54 -11.33
C PRO A 53 17.02 -3.71 -11.19
N ARG A 54 17.09 -4.44 -10.06
CA ARG A 54 16.17 -5.54 -9.75
C ARG A 54 14.71 -5.07 -9.58
N ILE A 55 14.49 -3.86 -9.07
CA ILE A 55 13.15 -3.28 -8.90
C ILE A 55 12.63 -2.78 -10.25
N GLU A 56 13.47 -2.10 -11.03
CA GLU A 56 13.11 -1.62 -12.37
C GLU A 56 12.71 -2.79 -13.29
N ALA A 57 13.50 -3.85 -13.31
CA ALA A 57 13.22 -5.05 -14.10
C ALA A 57 11.93 -5.77 -13.66
N LYS A 58 11.58 -5.70 -12.37
CA LYS A 58 10.34 -6.30 -11.83
C LYS A 58 9.11 -5.46 -12.17
N GLY A 59 9.24 -4.14 -12.22
CA GLY A 59 8.14 -3.20 -12.39
C GLY A 59 7.15 -3.18 -11.21
N GLY A 60 5.94 -2.67 -11.47
CA GLY A 60 4.86 -2.60 -10.49
C GLY A 60 4.74 -1.24 -9.81
N MET A 61 4.34 -1.26 -8.53
CA MET A 61 4.05 -0.07 -7.74
C MET A 61 4.94 -0.02 -6.49
N ILE A 62 5.34 1.18 -6.10
CA ILE A 62 6.04 1.49 -4.85
C ILE A 62 5.03 2.08 -3.87
N LEU A 63 5.02 1.52 -2.66
CA LEU A 63 4.23 1.96 -1.53
C LEU A 63 5.21 2.38 -0.42
N PRO A 64 5.49 3.69 -0.25
CA PRO A 64 6.43 4.15 0.76
C PRO A 64 5.82 4.03 2.15
N MET A 65 6.59 3.44 3.06
CA MET A 65 6.15 3.11 4.40
C MET A 65 7.33 3.25 5.36
N TYR A 66 7.10 3.88 6.52
CA TYR A 66 8.10 3.93 7.60
C TYR A 66 8.11 2.60 8.38
N GLN A 67 9.21 2.29 9.08
CA GLN A 67 9.39 1.00 9.77
C GLN A 67 8.30 0.65 10.79
N ARG A 68 7.65 1.67 11.39
CA ARG A 68 6.55 1.51 12.36
C ARG A 68 5.16 1.63 11.75
N GLU A 69 5.07 1.78 10.44
CA GLU A 69 3.80 1.77 9.71
C GLU A 69 3.48 0.37 9.21
N ALA A 70 2.20 0.15 8.96
CA ALA A 70 1.66 -1.04 8.30
C ALA A 70 0.54 -0.62 7.33
N LEU A 71 0.14 -1.58 6.49
CA LEU A 71 -0.93 -1.41 5.51
C LEU A 71 -2.21 -2.07 6.02
N SER A 72 -3.32 -1.33 5.97
CA SER A 72 -4.68 -1.88 6.03
C SER A 72 -5.31 -1.79 4.64
N LEU A 73 -6.00 -2.85 4.21
CA LEU A 73 -6.69 -2.91 2.93
C LEU A 73 -8.19 -2.77 3.16
N CYS A 74 -8.80 -1.76 2.54
CA CYS A 74 -10.25 -1.61 2.52
C CYS A 74 -10.79 -2.05 1.16
N PHE A 75 -11.71 -3.01 1.19
CA PHE A 75 -12.36 -3.56 0.00
C PHE A 75 -13.74 -2.90 -0.17
N ARG A 76 -13.99 -2.30 -1.33
CA ARG A 76 -15.30 -1.73 -1.69
C ARG A 76 -15.81 -2.37 -2.97
N ALA A 77 -17.03 -2.90 -2.93
CA ALA A 77 -17.75 -3.43 -4.09
C ALA A 77 -18.61 -2.34 -4.75
#